data_AF-U2LRW7-F1
#
_entry.id   AF-U2LRW7-F1
#
_cell.length_a   1.000
_cell.length_b   1.000
_cell.length_c   1.000
_cell.angle_alpha   90.00
_cell.angle_beta   90.00
_cell.angle_gamma   90.00
#
_symmetry.space_group_name_H-M   'P 1'
#
loop_
_entity.id
_entity.type
_entity.pdbx_description
1 polymer ?
#
loop_
_entity_poly.entity_id
_entity_poly.type
_entity_poly.pdbx_seq_one_letter_code
_entity_poly.pdbx_strand_id
1 'polypeptide(L)'
;MKLKKKLAAAAVSGMMLATCLSSAAPVVQTSLSAAAADDNNDDWLHAEGSKLYDANGNQVWLTGANWFGFNCTENCAHGLYATDIDAFLKTVGDHGINLIRMPISTELLVSWMRGTPDPVSSVNAGYEPPTDQVGEDGTVTKAGTYVNTNKDFVKEDGKTLKNSMEIFDVIMQKMKDYGLKVMIDVHSPAEHNSGHNYNLWYYTSAASDGDTMAIGAASGEKITWDMWKDSVTWLAEKYSNDDTIIGYDLKNEPHGKRGYSGNKCPEDIAKWDNSTDQNNWAYSATECGNSILDVNPNALIFIEGVEQYPKTEKGYTYDTADIWQAPADQSPWYGAWWGGNLRGVKDYPIDFGSGSRNSQIVYSPHDYGPSVYNQTWFDKDFTTQTLLDDYWYDTWAYINDQNIAPLLIGEWGGHMDGGKNQKWMELLRDYMINNHINHTFWCLNPNSGDTGGLLGYDFSTWDDDKYSLFEPSLWQTQESGKYISLDHKRALGTGSTSISLSDYYSSYDASEGSNIDGGSKGSHGDTKPIQSGTTSAGTTTTTTTTPETVVGDITLDGTVNVKDMILLIQYLSGEKVDSKGKDFKAGDVNGDGTLNGLDLALYRQVLSKAISGFPS
;
A
#
# COMPACT_ATOMS: atom_id res chain seq x y z
N MET A 1 -81.44 -12.21 -39.30
CA MET A 1 -80.86 -11.67 -40.56
C MET A 1 -80.19 -10.33 -40.23
N LYS A 2 -78.86 -10.27 -40.42
CA LYS A 2 -77.94 -9.09 -40.47
C LYS A 2 -77.88 -8.17 -39.23
N LEU A 3 -76.79 -8.08 -38.48
CA LEU A 3 -75.37 -7.69 -38.72
C LEU A 3 -75.06 -6.20 -38.42
N LYS A 4 -73.97 -6.04 -37.64
CA LYS A 4 -72.97 -4.95 -37.56
C LYS A 4 -73.23 -3.85 -36.51
N LYS A 5 -72.36 -3.70 -35.48
CA LYS A 5 -70.96 -3.18 -35.45
C LYS A 5 -70.94 -1.68 -35.76
N LYS A 6 -70.20 -0.77 -35.10
CA LYS A 6 -69.18 -0.77 -34.03
C LYS A 6 -68.83 0.71 -33.73
N LEU A 7 -68.48 1.00 -32.48
CA LEU A 7 -67.35 1.81 -31.95
C LEU A 7 -67.17 3.33 -32.14
N ALA A 8 -66.48 3.86 -31.10
CA ALA A 8 -65.58 5.04 -30.95
C ALA A 8 -66.24 6.35 -30.49
N ALA A 9 -65.66 7.24 -29.67
CA ALA A 9 -64.49 7.29 -28.77
C ALA A 9 -64.53 8.65 -27.99
N ALA A 10 -63.67 8.78 -26.96
CA ALA A 10 -63.04 10.01 -26.41
C ALA A 10 -63.71 10.86 -25.28
N ALA A 11 -63.06 10.78 -24.09
CA ALA A 11 -62.60 11.78 -23.10
C ALA A 11 -63.42 13.03 -22.67
N VAL A 12 -63.51 13.30 -21.35
CA VAL A 12 -62.79 14.39 -20.60
C VAL A 12 -63.30 14.52 -19.13
N SER A 13 -62.34 14.51 -18.19
CA SER A 13 -62.21 15.15 -16.84
C SER A 13 -63.26 15.06 -15.72
N GLY A 14 -62.77 14.82 -14.48
CA GLY A 14 -63.41 15.34 -13.25
C GLY A 14 -63.28 14.55 -11.94
N MET A 15 -62.06 14.44 -11.38
CA MET A 15 -61.67 14.53 -9.95
C MET A 15 -62.52 13.91 -8.79
N MET A 16 -61.83 13.05 -8.00
CA MET A 16 -61.98 12.73 -6.55
C MET A 16 -63.26 11.98 -6.10
N LEU A 17 -63.25 10.94 -5.25
CA LEU A 17 -62.42 10.58 -4.10
C LEU A 17 -62.64 9.09 -3.72
N ALA A 18 -61.60 8.49 -3.12
CA ALA A 18 -61.61 7.34 -2.20
C ALA A 18 -62.01 5.93 -2.72
N THR A 19 -61.01 5.18 -3.18
CA THR A 19 -61.04 3.71 -3.27
C THR A 19 -60.30 3.09 -2.09
N CYS A 20 -61.02 2.37 -1.22
CA CYS A 20 -60.45 1.32 -0.38
C CYS A 20 -60.25 0.08 -1.27
N LEU A 21 -59.02 -0.35 -1.51
CA LEU A 21 -58.72 -1.68 -2.04
C LEU A 21 -57.37 -2.17 -1.49
N SER A 22 -57.45 -3.37 -0.93
CA SER A 22 -56.42 -4.25 -0.36
C SER A 22 -55.06 -4.23 -1.08
N SER A 23 -54.01 -3.88 -0.34
CA SER A 23 -52.63 -4.20 -0.69
C SER A 23 -52.31 -5.63 -0.24
N ALA A 24 -52.08 -6.52 -1.20
CA ALA A 24 -51.30 -7.73 -0.97
C ALA A 24 -49.85 -7.30 -0.77
N ALA A 25 -49.31 -7.49 0.44
CA ALA A 25 -47.90 -7.29 0.70
C ALA A 25 -47.11 -8.47 0.13
N PRO A 26 -45.99 -8.25 -0.59
CA PRO A 26 -45.08 -9.33 -0.91
C PRO A 26 -44.44 -9.82 0.40
N VAL A 27 -44.50 -11.14 0.61
CA VAL A 27 -43.75 -11.82 1.66
C VAL A 27 -42.28 -11.69 1.32
N VAL A 28 -41.60 -10.75 1.96
CA VAL A 28 -40.13 -10.73 2.02
C VAL A 28 -39.74 -11.93 2.88
N GLN A 29 -39.15 -12.95 2.26
CA GLN A 29 -38.36 -13.93 2.99
C GLN A 29 -37.12 -13.19 3.51
N THR A 30 -37.22 -12.68 4.73
CA THR A 30 -36.05 -12.33 5.53
C THR A 30 -35.32 -13.63 5.85
N SER A 31 -34.35 -13.97 5.02
CA SER A 31 -33.25 -14.82 5.45
C SER A 31 -32.60 -14.13 6.64
N LEU A 32 -32.79 -14.69 7.83
CA LEU A 32 -31.89 -14.45 8.95
C LEU A 32 -30.54 -15.07 8.56
N SER A 33 -29.74 -14.38 7.74
CA SER A 33 -28.31 -14.46 8.01
C SER A 33 -28.13 -13.59 9.24
N ALA A 34 -27.60 -14.17 10.31
CA ALA A 34 -26.82 -13.34 11.22
C ALA A 34 -25.87 -12.58 10.30
N ALA A 35 -25.99 -11.25 10.21
CA ALA A 35 -24.88 -10.46 9.71
C ALA A 35 -23.69 -10.96 10.54
N ALA A 36 -22.67 -11.53 9.89
CA ALA A 36 -21.39 -11.69 10.56
C ALA A 36 -21.11 -10.34 11.23
N ALA A 37 -20.64 -10.37 12.48
CA ALA A 37 -20.18 -9.15 13.11
C ALA A 37 -19.28 -8.44 12.10
N ASP A 38 -19.54 -7.16 11.86
CA ASP A 38 -18.71 -6.30 11.00
C ASP A 38 -17.32 -6.24 11.65
N ASP A 39 -16.48 -7.22 11.30
CA ASP A 39 -15.09 -7.36 11.69
C ASP A 39 -14.17 -6.79 10.62
N ASN A 40 -14.71 -6.00 9.68
CA ASN A 40 -14.08 -5.68 8.39
C ASN A 40 -13.39 -4.31 8.33
N ASN A 41 -13.25 -3.60 9.46
CA ASN A 41 -12.83 -2.20 9.45
C ASN A 41 -12.03 -1.78 10.69
N ASP A 42 -11.49 -2.73 11.46
CA ASP A 42 -10.64 -2.40 12.61
C ASP A 42 -9.15 -2.50 12.31
N ASP A 43 -8.74 -3.09 11.19
CA ASP A 43 -7.33 -3.32 10.84
C ASP A 43 -6.71 -2.23 9.94
N TRP A 44 -7.40 -1.09 9.78
CA TRP A 44 -6.86 0.05 9.03
C TRP A 44 -5.63 0.66 9.70
N LEU A 45 -4.71 1.13 8.88
CA LEU A 45 -3.39 1.60 9.30
C LEU A 45 -3.19 3.08 9.01
N HIS A 46 -2.18 3.66 9.65
CA HIS A 46 -1.71 5.00 9.35
C HIS A 46 -0.24 5.16 9.72
N ALA A 47 0.41 6.12 9.09
CA ALA A 47 1.76 6.54 9.37
C ALA A 47 1.83 7.57 10.50
N GLU A 48 2.74 7.37 11.45
CA GLU A 48 3.27 8.43 12.32
C GLU A 48 4.80 8.40 12.21
N GLY A 49 5.35 9.42 11.55
CA GLY A 49 6.77 9.46 11.21
C GLY A 49 7.16 8.32 10.27
N SER A 50 8.22 7.57 10.61
CA SER A 50 8.74 6.42 9.86
C SER A 50 8.01 5.10 10.12
N LYS A 51 6.96 5.10 10.94
CA LYS A 51 6.32 3.88 11.44
C LYS A 51 4.84 3.83 11.10
N LEU A 52 4.31 2.61 11.02
CA LEU A 52 2.88 2.34 10.83
C LEU A 52 2.23 1.92 12.15
N TYR A 53 0.97 2.34 12.33
CA TYR A 53 0.18 2.05 13.51
C TYR A 53 -1.26 1.66 13.13
N ASP A 54 -1.86 0.79 13.94
CA ASP A 54 -3.28 0.47 13.87
C ASP A 54 -4.15 1.59 14.47
N ALA A 55 -5.48 1.44 14.41
CA ALA A 55 -6.42 2.40 14.99
C ALA A 55 -6.32 2.54 16.53
N ASN A 56 -5.76 1.55 17.21
CA ASN A 56 -5.54 1.53 18.67
C ASN A 56 -4.23 2.23 19.07
N GLY A 57 -3.39 2.62 18.09
CA GLY A 57 -2.08 3.22 18.31
C GLY A 57 -0.99 2.19 18.57
N ASN A 58 -1.21 0.91 18.26
CA ASN A 58 -0.17 -0.11 18.32
C ASN A 58 0.66 -0.09 17.04
N GLN A 59 1.99 -0.23 17.16
CA GLN A 59 2.86 -0.27 15.99
C GLN A 59 2.62 -1.55 15.18
N VAL A 60 2.71 -1.49 13.87
CA VAL A 60 2.61 -2.68 13.00
C VAL A 60 3.81 -2.79 12.09
N TRP A 61 4.09 -4.02 11.63
CA TRP A 61 5.15 -4.29 10.67
C TRP A 61 4.64 -5.16 9.54
N LEU A 62 4.67 -4.61 8.32
CA LEU A 62 4.27 -5.33 7.13
C LEU A 62 5.48 -6.12 6.63
N THR A 63 5.41 -7.45 6.77
CA THR A 63 6.48 -8.39 6.40
C THR A 63 5.87 -9.45 5.48
N GLY A 64 6.02 -9.22 4.18
CA GLY A 64 5.23 -9.90 3.17
C GLY A 64 6.02 -10.51 2.02
N ALA A 65 5.30 -10.95 1.00
CA ALA A 65 5.86 -11.44 -0.26
C ALA A 65 4.94 -11.12 -1.44
N ASN A 66 5.52 -11.08 -2.64
CA ASN A 66 4.78 -10.81 -3.87
C ASN A 66 4.16 -12.09 -4.42
N TRP A 67 2.89 -12.02 -4.86
CA TRP A 67 2.22 -13.10 -5.59
C TRP A 67 1.69 -12.59 -6.94
N PHE A 68 2.50 -12.75 -7.99
CA PHE A 68 2.18 -12.20 -9.31
C PHE A 68 1.31 -13.15 -10.15
N GLY A 69 0.65 -12.55 -11.16
CA GLY A 69 -0.12 -13.26 -12.17
C GLY A 69 -1.35 -12.51 -12.67
N PHE A 70 -1.97 -11.65 -11.84
CA PHE A 70 -3.09 -10.81 -12.29
C PHE A 70 -2.65 -9.70 -13.26
N ASN A 71 -1.36 -9.39 -13.34
CA ASN A 71 -0.76 -8.53 -14.36
C ASN A 71 -0.44 -9.26 -15.67
N CYS A 72 -0.47 -10.59 -15.66
CA CYS A 72 -0.15 -11.45 -16.79
C CYS A 72 -1.41 -11.76 -17.63
N THR A 73 -1.22 -12.30 -18.83
CA THR A 73 -2.31 -12.66 -19.76
C THR A 73 -3.26 -13.76 -19.23
N GLU A 74 -2.86 -14.42 -18.16
CA GLU A 74 -3.62 -15.45 -17.48
C GLU A 74 -4.78 -14.87 -16.65
N ASN A 75 -4.71 -13.59 -16.30
CA ASN A 75 -5.74 -12.85 -15.55
C ASN A 75 -6.09 -13.45 -14.19
N CYS A 76 -5.16 -14.20 -13.61
CA CYS A 76 -5.23 -14.76 -12.27
C CYS A 76 -3.83 -14.95 -11.68
N ALA A 77 -3.74 -14.97 -10.35
CA ALA A 77 -2.49 -15.31 -9.66
C ALA A 77 -1.96 -16.68 -10.10
N HIS A 78 -0.66 -16.78 -10.37
CA HIS A 78 -0.06 -18.03 -10.85
C HIS A 78 -0.03 -19.10 -9.76
N GLY A 79 0.00 -20.37 -10.19
CA GLY A 79 0.06 -21.55 -9.31
C GLY A 79 -1.27 -22.24 -9.08
N LEU A 80 -2.39 -21.57 -9.36
CA LEU A 80 -3.74 -22.12 -9.19
C LEU A 80 -4.08 -23.28 -10.16
N TYR A 81 -3.20 -23.57 -11.11
CA TYR A 81 -3.21 -24.81 -11.90
C TYR A 81 -2.62 -26.03 -11.16
N ALA A 82 -1.76 -25.79 -10.18
CA ALA A 82 -0.97 -26.80 -9.48
C ALA A 82 -1.42 -27.03 -8.02
N THR A 83 -1.92 -26.00 -7.35
CA THR A 83 -2.29 -26.06 -5.93
C THR A 83 -3.71 -25.58 -5.68
N ASP A 84 -4.28 -26.08 -4.58
CA ASP A 84 -5.58 -25.61 -4.07
C ASP A 84 -5.38 -24.33 -3.26
N ILE A 85 -6.23 -23.33 -3.49
CA ILE A 85 -6.14 -22.01 -2.88
C ILE A 85 -6.15 -22.05 -1.35
N ASP A 86 -6.92 -22.97 -0.74
CA ASP A 86 -6.96 -23.07 0.72
C ASP A 86 -5.68 -23.68 1.28
N ALA A 87 -5.08 -24.64 0.57
CA ALA A 87 -3.78 -25.20 0.96
C ALA A 87 -2.66 -24.17 0.79
N PHE A 88 -2.68 -23.42 -0.31
CA PHE A 88 -1.72 -22.38 -0.63
C PHE A 88 -1.72 -21.25 0.41
N LEU A 89 -2.87 -20.64 0.68
CA LEU A 89 -2.93 -19.51 1.62
C LEU A 89 -2.66 -19.91 3.06
N LYS A 90 -3.07 -21.13 3.47
CA LYS A 90 -2.68 -21.67 4.77
C LYS A 90 -1.17 -21.79 4.90
N THR A 91 -0.50 -22.38 3.91
CA THR A 91 0.96 -22.56 3.99
C THR A 91 1.68 -21.22 3.98
N VAL A 92 1.23 -20.24 3.18
CA VAL A 92 1.76 -18.87 3.19
C VAL A 92 1.65 -18.23 4.58
N GLY A 93 0.48 -18.30 5.21
CA GLY A 93 0.30 -17.77 6.57
C GLY A 93 1.03 -18.56 7.65
N ASP A 94 1.14 -19.89 7.52
CA ASP A 94 1.89 -20.74 8.44
C ASP A 94 3.41 -20.45 8.38
N HIS A 95 3.89 -19.89 7.26
CA HIS A 95 5.25 -19.35 7.05
C HIS A 95 5.35 -17.85 7.35
N GLY A 96 4.45 -17.30 8.17
CA GLY A 96 4.61 -15.99 8.81
C GLY A 96 4.44 -14.76 7.92
N ILE A 97 4.14 -14.94 6.63
CA ILE A 97 3.86 -13.84 5.71
C ILE A 97 2.52 -13.21 6.11
N ASN A 98 2.51 -11.92 6.45
CA ASN A 98 1.31 -11.21 6.89
C ASN A 98 0.71 -10.27 5.83
N LEU A 99 1.49 -9.97 4.78
CA LEU A 99 1.10 -9.12 3.65
C LEU A 99 1.39 -9.82 2.32
N ILE A 100 0.45 -9.74 1.39
CA ILE A 100 0.64 -10.12 -0.01
C ILE A 100 0.59 -8.89 -0.90
N ARG A 101 1.71 -8.55 -1.55
CA ARG A 101 1.73 -7.58 -2.67
C ARG A 101 1.25 -8.31 -3.92
N MET A 102 0.17 -7.81 -4.53
CA MET A 102 -0.50 -8.48 -5.63
C MET A 102 -0.47 -7.65 -6.91
N PRO A 103 0.50 -7.92 -7.79
CA PRO A 103 0.59 -7.36 -9.13
C PRO A 103 -0.67 -7.58 -9.98
N ILE A 104 -1.26 -6.50 -10.48
CA ILE A 104 -2.43 -6.48 -11.37
C ILE A 104 -2.26 -5.46 -12.50
N SER A 105 -2.80 -5.73 -13.70
CA SER A 105 -2.74 -4.77 -14.81
C SER A 105 -3.90 -3.76 -14.76
N THR A 106 -3.67 -2.55 -15.26
CA THR A 106 -4.73 -1.55 -15.46
C THR A 106 -5.82 -2.09 -16.37
N GLU A 107 -5.46 -2.79 -17.45
CA GLU A 107 -6.43 -3.41 -18.36
C GLU A 107 -7.43 -4.31 -17.62
N LEU A 108 -6.94 -5.19 -16.74
CA LEU A 108 -7.79 -6.10 -16.00
C LEU A 108 -8.70 -5.35 -15.02
N LEU A 109 -8.17 -4.34 -14.32
CA LEU A 109 -8.98 -3.47 -13.46
C LEU A 109 -10.07 -2.73 -14.24
N VAL A 110 -9.76 -2.27 -15.46
CA VAL A 110 -10.72 -1.61 -16.35
C VAL A 110 -11.83 -2.57 -16.76
N SER A 111 -11.51 -3.83 -17.08
CA SER A 111 -12.53 -4.81 -17.46
C SER A 111 -13.48 -5.12 -16.30
N TRP A 112 -12.96 -5.14 -15.07
CA TRP A 112 -13.75 -5.26 -13.85
C TRP A 112 -14.65 -4.04 -13.61
N MET A 113 -14.07 -2.83 -13.68
CA MET A 113 -14.78 -1.57 -13.54
C MET A 113 -15.94 -1.42 -14.53
N ARG A 114 -15.78 -1.95 -15.75
CA ARG A 114 -16.81 -1.92 -16.81
C ARG A 114 -17.85 -3.04 -16.68
N GLY A 115 -17.69 -3.97 -15.74
CA GLY A 115 -18.56 -5.12 -15.56
C GLY A 115 -18.43 -6.18 -16.66
N THR A 116 -17.29 -6.20 -17.36
CA THR A 116 -16.95 -7.19 -18.38
C THR A 116 -15.62 -7.86 -18.05
N PRO A 117 -15.50 -8.49 -16.86
CA PRO A 117 -14.24 -9.08 -16.40
C PRO A 117 -13.74 -10.16 -17.35
N ASP A 118 -12.43 -10.13 -17.60
CA ASP A 118 -11.79 -11.07 -18.52
C ASP A 118 -11.83 -12.50 -17.97
N PRO A 119 -11.90 -13.52 -18.86
CA PRO A 119 -11.76 -14.90 -18.43
C PRO A 119 -10.35 -15.15 -17.89
N VAL A 120 -10.24 -16.10 -16.98
CA VAL A 120 -8.93 -16.58 -16.52
C VAL A 120 -8.44 -17.75 -17.38
N SER A 121 -7.14 -17.96 -17.40
CA SER A 121 -6.52 -19.21 -17.83
C SER A 121 -5.55 -19.70 -16.76
N SER A 122 -4.96 -20.89 -16.93
CA SER A 122 -4.00 -21.44 -15.96
C SER A 122 -4.55 -21.64 -14.53
N VAL A 123 -5.84 -22.01 -14.42
CA VAL A 123 -6.49 -22.43 -13.16
C VAL A 123 -7.05 -23.84 -13.33
N ASN A 124 -6.81 -24.72 -12.36
CA ASN A 124 -7.44 -26.04 -12.28
C ASN A 124 -8.48 -26.02 -11.16
N ALA A 125 -9.77 -26.13 -11.51
CA ALA A 125 -10.86 -26.06 -10.55
C ALA A 125 -12.01 -27.02 -10.89
N GLY A 126 -12.63 -27.61 -9.86
CA GLY A 126 -13.79 -28.48 -10.01
C GLY A 126 -14.33 -29.01 -8.69
N TYR A 127 -15.63 -29.31 -8.69
CA TYR A 127 -16.35 -29.87 -7.55
C TYR A 127 -17.40 -30.90 -8.01
N GLU A 128 -17.04 -32.19 -7.99
CA GLU A 128 -17.84 -33.25 -8.61
C GLU A 128 -18.15 -34.43 -7.68
N PRO A 129 -19.43 -34.84 -7.51
CA PRO A 129 -20.63 -34.10 -7.90
C PRO A 129 -20.75 -32.80 -7.09
N PRO A 130 -21.46 -31.77 -7.58
CA PRO A 130 -21.59 -30.49 -6.86
C PRO A 130 -22.49 -30.59 -5.61
N THR A 131 -23.32 -31.64 -5.54
CA THR A 131 -24.20 -31.95 -4.41
C THR A 131 -24.20 -33.44 -4.15
N ASP A 132 -24.56 -33.85 -2.93
CA ASP A 132 -24.73 -35.27 -2.58
C ASP A 132 -25.69 -35.96 -3.57
N GLN A 133 -25.28 -37.09 -4.12
CA GLN A 133 -26.08 -37.89 -5.04
C GLN A 133 -26.51 -39.19 -4.35
N VAL A 134 -27.77 -39.56 -4.49
CA VAL A 134 -28.30 -40.82 -3.95
C VAL A 134 -28.50 -41.80 -5.10
N GLY A 135 -27.76 -42.91 -5.08
CA GLY A 135 -27.88 -44.00 -6.03
C GLY A 135 -29.18 -44.79 -5.88
N GLU A 136 -29.53 -45.56 -6.91
CA GLU A 136 -30.74 -46.40 -6.92
C GLU A 136 -30.75 -47.46 -5.80
N ASP A 137 -29.57 -47.85 -5.32
CA ASP A 137 -29.35 -48.77 -4.20
C ASP A 137 -29.37 -48.08 -2.81
N GLY A 138 -29.58 -46.76 -2.77
CA GLY A 138 -29.55 -45.94 -1.56
C GLY A 138 -28.15 -45.46 -1.15
N THR A 139 -27.09 -45.78 -1.91
CA THR A 139 -25.73 -45.30 -1.64
C THR A 139 -25.63 -43.79 -1.84
N VAL A 140 -25.03 -43.05 -0.91
CA VAL A 140 -24.82 -41.60 -1.04
C VAL A 140 -23.39 -41.31 -1.49
N THR A 141 -23.23 -40.78 -2.69
CA THR A 141 -21.98 -40.19 -3.17
C THR A 141 -21.93 -38.75 -2.70
N LYS A 142 -20.96 -38.41 -1.85
CA LYS A 142 -20.84 -37.06 -1.28
C LYS A 142 -20.40 -36.04 -2.33
N ALA A 143 -20.82 -34.80 -2.15
CA ALA A 143 -20.32 -33.71 -2.97
C ALA A 143 -18.79 -33.64 -2.96
N GLY A 144 -18.18 -33.41 -4.12
CA GLY A 144 -16.72 -33.37 -4.28
C GLY A 144 -15.99 -34.72 -4.19
N THR A 145 -16.69 -35.85 -4.23
CA THR A 145 -16.07 -37.19 -4.13
C THR A 145 -15.03 -37.44 -5.25
N TYR A 146 -15.29 -36.96 -6.47
CA TYR A 146 -14.44 -37.22 -7.63
C TYR A 146 -13.44 -36.11 -7.93
N VAL A 147 -13.86 -34.86 -7.73
CA VAL A 147 -13.03 -33.67 -7.92
C VAL A 147 -13.36 -32.70 -6.79
N ASN A 148 -12.32 -32.20 -6.11
CA ASN A 148 -12.46 -31.21 -5.05
C ASN A 148 -11.17 -30.39 -4.99
N THR A 149 -10.96 -29.56 -6.01
CA THR A 149 -9.78 -28.70 -6.14
C THR A 149 -10.28 -27.34 -6.56
N ASN A 150 -9.87 -26.28 -5.86
CA ASN A 150 -10.29 -24.91 -6.12
C ASN A 150 -11.80 -24.78 -6.30
N LYS A 151 -12.58 -25.53 -5.50
CA LYS A 151 -14.03 -25.66 -5.68
C LYS A 151 -14.77 -24.32 -5.65
N ASP A 152 -14.22 -23.32 -4.96
CA ASP A 152 -14.85 -22.00 -4.84
C ASP A 152 -14.59 -21.13 -6.08
N PHE A 153 -13.76 -21.58 -7.02
CA PHE A 153 -13.52 -20.95 -8.32
C PHE A 153 -14.45 -21.47 -9.43
N VAL A 154 -15.30 -22.47 -9.16
CA VAL A 154 -16.36 -22.89 -10.08
C VAL A 154 -17.72 -22.37 -9.64
N LYS A 155 -18.68 -22.32 -10.58
CA LYS A 155 -20.08 -22.01 -10.35
C LYS A 155 -20.78 -23.18 -9.63
N GLU A 156 -22.06 -23.01 -9.33
CA GLU A 156 -22.90 -24.00 -8.64
C GLU A 156 -22.98 -25.36 -9.34
N ASP A 157 -22.69 -25.43 -10.65
CA ASP A 157 -22.63 -26.68 -11.41
C ASP A 157 -21.37 -27.52 -11.13
N GLY A 158 -20.41 -26.97 -10.37
CA GLY A 158 -19.16 -27.62 -10.00
C GLY A 158 -18.13 -27.72 -11.14
N LYS A 159 -18.37 -27.10 -12.30
CA LYS A 159 -17.53 -27.27 -13.50
C LYS A 159 -17.26 -25.97 -14.27
N THR A 160 -18.21 -25.03 -14.29
CA THR A 160 -18.04 -23.76 -15.00
C THR A 160 -17.14 -22.85 -14.19
N LEU A 161 -16.02 -22.40 -14.76
CA LEU A 161 -15.07 -21.52 -14.09
C LEU A 161 -15.66 -20.10 -13.90
N LYS A 162 -15.34 -19.47 -12.78
CA LYS A 162 -15.58 -18.05 -12.51
C LYS A 162 -14.65 -17.16 -13.35
N ASN A 163 -15.06 -15.92 -13.60
CA ASN A 163 -14.19 -14.95 -14.27
C ASN A 163 -13.11 -14.40 -13.31
N SER A 164 -12.20 -13.58 -13.83
CA SER A 164 -11.08 -13.00 -13.08
C SER A 164 -11.50 -12.25 -11.82
N MET A 165 -12.49 -11.36 -11.92
CA MET A 165 -12.98 -10.59 -10.77
C MET A 165 -13.63 -11.49 -9.70
N GLU A 166 -14.43 -12.47 -10.12
CA GLU A 166 -15.07 -13.40 -9.18
C GLU A 166 -14.06 -14.33 -8.49
N ILE A 167 -12.97 -14.71 -9.17
CA ILE A 167 -11.86 -15.46 -8.57
C ILE A 167 -11.09 -14.57 -7.59
N PHE A 168 -10.80 -13.33 -7.98
CA PHE A 168 -10.17 -12.34 -7.12
C PHE A 168 -10.99 -12.10 -5.84
N ASP A 169 -12.31 -11.90 -5.96
CA ASP A 169 -13.25 -11.78 -4.84
C ASP A 169 -13.16 -12.99 -3.89
N VAL A 170 -13.07 -14.21 -4.42
CA VAL A 170 -12.90 -15.43 -3.62
C VAL A 170 -11.53 -15.46 -2.93
N ILE A 171 -10.47 -15.04 -3.61
CA ILE A 171 -9.12 -14.97 -3.02
C ILE A 171 -9.12 -13.96 -1.87
N MET A 172 -9.73 -12.78 -2.01
CA MET A 172 -9.83 -11.78 -0.92
C MET A 172 -10.56 -12.35 0.29
N GLN A 173 -11.69 -13.03 0.09
CA GLN A 173 -12.40 -13.68 1.21
C GLN A 173 -11.55 -14.76 1.89
N LYS A 174 -10.75 -15.52 1.14
CA LYS A 174 -9.86 -16.53 1.73
C LYS A 174 -8.66 -15.90 2.42
N MET A 175 -8.07 -14.84 1.88
CA MET A 175 -7.02 -14.07 2.56
C MET A 175 -7.50 -13.58 3.92
N LYS A 176 -8.71 -13.00 3.95
CA LYS A 176 -9.38 -12.62 5.19
C LYS A 176 -9.54 -13.80 6.15
N ASP A 177 -10.03 -14.93 5.65
CA ASP A 177 -10.25 -16.11 6.49
C ASP A 177 -8.97 -16.63 7.14
N TYR A 178 -7.82 -16.43 6.47
CA TYR A 178 -6.49 -16.85 6.91
C TYR A 178 -5.64 -15.71 7.52
N GLY A 179 -6.25 -14.56 7.84
CA GLY A 179 -5.58 -13.43 8.49
C GLY A 179 -4.54 -12.70 7.63
N LEU A 180 -4.52 -12.95 6.32
CA LEU A 180 -3.57 -12.33 5.38
C LEU A 180 -4.12 -10.99 4.89
N LYS A 181 -3.29 -9.95 4.94
CA LYS A 181 -3.60 -8.64 4.34
C LYS A 181 -3.02 -8.53 2.93
N VAL A 182 -3.56 -7.60 2.16
CA VAL A 182 -3.25 -7.42 0.74
C VAL A 182 -2.91 -5.97 0.43
N MET A 183 -1.87 -5.79 -0.36
CA MET A 183 -1.54 -4.55 -1.04
C MET A 183 -1.70 -4.77 -2.54
N ILE A 184 -2.54 -3.97 -3.20
CA ILE A 184 -2.74 -4.05 -4.64
C ILE A 184 -1.64 -3.26 -5.33
N ASP A 185 -0.98 -3.87 -6.32
CA ASP A 185 0.08 -3.24 -7.09
C ASP A 185 -0.34 -3.12 -8.56
N VAL A 186 -0.48 -1.88 -9.05
CA VAL A 186 -0.77 -1.63 -10.46
C VAL A 186 0.51 -1.82 -11.29
N HIS A 187 0.72 -3.05 -11.71
CA HIS A 187 2.03 -3.53 -12.13
C HIS A 187 2.38 -3.23 -13.61
N SER A 188 1.35 -3.07 -14.45
CA SER A 188 1.52 -2.76 -15.86
C SER A 188 0.25 -2.15 -16.46
N PRO A 189 0.33 -1.37 -17.55
CA PRO A 189 -0.89 -0.88 -18.20
C PRO A 189 -1.69 -2.03 -18.85
N ALA A 190 -1.06 -2.84 -19.71
CA ALA A 190 -1.70 -4.00 -20.34
C ALA A 190 -1.44 -5.29 -19.57
N GLU A 191 -2.29 -6.29 -19.78
CA GLU A 191 -2.05 -7.69 -19.39
C GLU A 191 -0.85 -8.24 -20.18
N HIS A 192 0.31 -8.40 -19.54
CA HIS A 192 1.53 -8.82 -20.22
C HIS A 192 2.57 -9.41 -19.26
N ASN A 193 3.15 -10.56 -19.58
CA ASN A 193 4.13 -11.26 -18.73
C ASN A 193 5.45 -10.50 -18.54
N SER A 194 5.67 -9.48 -19.36
CA SER A 194 6.81 -8.54 -19.28
C SER A 194 6.35 -7.08 -19.19
N GLY A 195 5.09 -6.84 -18.83
CA GLY A 195 4.48 -5.50 -18.81
C GLY A 195 5.17 -4.52 -17.86
N HIS A 196 5.85 -5.02 -16.82
CA HIS A 196 6.67 -4.21 -15.91
C HIS A 196 7.81 -3.47 -16.62
N ASN A 197 8.26 -3.90 -17.80
CA ASN A 197 9.30 -3.19 -18.58
C ASN A 197 8.81 -1.89 -19.20
N TYR A 198 7.52 -1.57 -19.09
CA TYR A 198 6.99 -0.32 -19.59
C TYR A 198 7.17 0.81 -18.57
N ASN A 199 7.85 1.87 -19.02
CA ASN A 199 8.27 3.00 -18.19
C ASN A 199 7.12 3.69 -17.42
N LEU A 200 5.93 3.78 -18.04
CA LEU A 200 4.82 4.64 -17.61
C LEU A 200 3.55 3.86 -17.24
N TRP A 201 2.57 4.52 -16.66
CA TRP A 201 1.26 3.95 -16.27
C TRP A 201 0.18 4.11 -17.34
N TYR A 202 0.52 4.70 -18.49
CA TYR A 202 -0.41 4.97 -19.59
C TYR A 202 0.31 4.93 -20.93
N TYR A 203 -0.44 4.65 -21.98
CA TYR A 203 0.03 4.66 -23.35
C TYR A 203 0.50 6.05 -23.79
N THR A 204 1.71 6.11 -24.33
CA THR A 204 2.18 7.23 -25.16
C THR A 204 2.76 6.72 -26.47
N SER A 205 2.50 7.43 -27.57
CA SER A 205 3.11 7.12 -28.86
C SER A 205 4.60 7.47 -28.94
N ALA A 206 5.15 8.14 -27.91
CA ALA A 206 6.58 8.40 -27.81
C ALA A 206 7.37 7.13 -27.45
N ALA A 207 6.74 6.20 -26.73
CA ALA A 207 7.37 4.95 -26.31
C ALA A 207 7.39 3.94 -27.45
N SER A 208 8.58 3.40 -27.77
CA SER A 208 8.74 2.45 -28.89
C SER A 208 8.01 1.11 -28.68
N ASP A 209 7.73 0.75 -27.44
CA ASP A 209 7.07 -0.46 -26.99
C ASP A 209 5.62 -0.21 -26.49
N GLY A 210 5.12 1.03 -26.61
CA GLY A 210 3.76 1.40 -26.17
C GLY A 210 2.66 0.58 -26.83
N ASP A 211 2.81 0.26 -28.13
CA ASP A 211 1.85 -0.58 -28.86
C ASP A 211 1.83 -2.04 -28.37
N THR A 212 2.89 -2.50 -27.70
CA THR A 212 2.99 -3.88 -27.18
C THR A 212 2.74 -3.99 -25.68
N MET A 213 2.97 -2.91 -24.92
CA MET A 213 2.92 -2.95 -23.45
C MET A 213 1.81 -2.09 -22.84
N ALA A 214 1.21 -1.16 -23.61
CA ALA A 214 0.18 -0.25 -23.14
C ALA A 214 -1.04 -0.16 -24.08
N ILE A 215 -1.12 -1.03 -25.08
CA ILE A 215 -2.38 -1.42 -25.71
C ILE A 215 -2.82 -2.72 -25.07
N GLY A 216 -4.05 -2.74 -24.55
CA GLY A 216 -4.57 -3.88 -23.85
C GLY A 216 -4.57 -5.15 -24.73
N ALA A 217 -4.09 -6.26 -24.18
CA ALA A 217 -3.97 -7.52 -24.88
C ALA A 217 -5.34 -8.15 -25.19
N ALA A 218 -6.30 -8.01 -24.27
CA ALA A 218 -7.66 -8.49 -24.44
C ALA A 218 -8.56 -7.44 -25.12
N SER A 219 -8.43 -6.17 -24.71
CA SER A 219 -9.30 -5.07 -25.14
C SER A 219 -8.91 -4.46 -26.49
N GLY A 220 -7.62 -4.47 -26.86
CA GLY A 220 -7.08 -3.74 -28.01
C GLY A 220 -7.14 -2.21 -27.85
N GLU A 221 -7.43 -1.71 -26.64
CA GLU A 221 -7.53 -0.28 -26.33
C GLU A 221 -6.21 0.28 -25.81
N LYS A 222 -5.88 1.51 -26.17
CA LYS A 222 -4.78 2.25 -25.55
C LYS A 222 -5.15 2.57 -24.11
N ILE A 223 -4.36 2.09 -23.16
CA ILE A 223 -4.57 2.38 -21.74
C ILE A 223 -4.27 3.85 -21.50
N THR A 224 -5.23 4.63 -21.03
CA THR A 224 -5.05 6.07 -20.77
C THR A 224 -4.69 6.35 -19.32
N TRP A 225 -4.20 7.57 -19.04
CA TRP A 225 -3.94 8.04 -17.68
C TRP A 225 -5.21 8.00 -16.81
N ASP A 226 -6.36 8.38 -17.38
CA ASP A 226 -7.65 8.30 -16.68
C ASP A 226 -8.07 6.84 -16.43
N MET A 227 -7.86 5.92 -17.39
CA MET A 227 -8.16 4.50 -17.19
C MET A 227 -7.36 3.90 -16.02
N TRP A 228 -6.07 4.23 -15.93
CA TRP A 228 -5.22 3.85 -14.79
C TRP A 228 -5.79 4.36 -13.47
N LYS A 229 -6.01 5.68 -13.34
CA LYS A 229 -6.49 6.29 -12.10
C LYS A 229 -7.91 5.84 -11.72
N ASP A 230 -8.83 5.87 -12.67
CA ASP A 230 -10.25 5.58 -12.41
C ASP A 230 -10.45 4.10 -12.02
N SER A 231 -9.70 3.18 -12.64
CA SER A 231 -9.86 1.75 -12.36
C SER A 231 -9.34 1.32 -10.99
N VAL A 232 -8.21 1.87 -10.53
CA VAL A 232 -7.73 1.64 -9.16
C VAL A 232 -8.61 2.35 -8.12
N THR A 233 -9.13 3.54 -8.44
CA THR A 233 -10.10 4.25 -7.59
C THR A 233 -11.38 3.45 -7.44
N TRP A 234 -11.89 2.88 -8.53
CA TRP A 234 -13.05 2.00 -8.51
C TRP A 234 -12.82 0.76 -7.64
N LEU A 235 -11.64 0.14 -7.71
CA LEU A 235 -11.29 -0.99 -6.86
C LEU A 235 -11.27 -0.57 -5.38
N ALA A 236 -10.72 0.61 -5.07
CA ALA A 236 -10.72 1.17 -3.73
C ALA A 236 -12.12 1.44 -3.18
N GLU A 237 -13.05 1.94 -4.02
CA GLU A 237 -14.45 2.10 -3.63
C GLU A 237 -15.11 0.75 -3.34
N LYS A 238 -14.90 -0.25 -4.22
CA LYS A 238 -15.46 -1.61 -4.08
C LYS A 238 -15.06 -2.29 -2.77
N TYR A 239 -13.82 -2.11 -2.31
CA TYR A 239 -13.28 -2.72 -1.07
C TYR A 239 -13.16 -1.73 0.10
N SER A 240 -13.76 -0.55 0.02
CA SER A 240 -13.68 0.49 1.07
C SER A 240 -14.17 0.06 2.47
N ASN A 241 -14.94 -1.02 2.55
CA ASN A 241 -15.44 -1.60 3.81
C ASN A 241 -14.88 -3.02 4.05
N ASP A 242 -13.72 -3.33 3.48
CA ASP A 242 -13.02 -4.61 3.63
C ASP A 242 -11.52 -4.35 3.81
N ASP A 243 -11.10 -4.26 5.07
CA ASP A 243 -9.70 -4.06 5.48
C ASP A 243 -8.77 -5.26 5.19
N THR A 244 -9.21 -6.24 4.40
CA THR A 244 -8.32 -7.24 3.79
C THR A 244 -7.35 -6.55 2.83
N ILE A 245 -7.82 -5.57 2.05
CA ILE A 245 -6.96 -4.72 1.23
C ILE A 245 -6.63 -3.46 2.03
N ILE A 246 -5.38 -3.35 2.49
CA ILE A 246 -4.94 -2.24 3.35
C ILE A 246 -4.38 -1.05 2.57
N GLY A 247 -4.11 -1.22 1.27
CA GLY A 247 -3.64 -0.12 0.45
C GLY A 247 -3.28 -0.47 -0.99
N TYR A 248 -2.82 0.56 -1.71
CA TYR A 248 -2.62 0.56 -3.15
C TYR A 248 -1.25 1.12 -3.51
N ASP A 249 -0.44 0.29 -4.16
CA ASP A 249 0.80 0.63 -4.85
C ASP A 249 0.47 1.09 -6.27
N LEU A 250 0.71 2.38 -6.49
CA LEU A 250 0.06 3.14 -7.55
C LEU A 250 0.59 2.78 -8.94
N LYS A 251 1.86 2.39 -9.05
CA LYS A 251 2.47 1.88 -10.28
C LYS A 251 3.78 1.18 -9.93
N ASN A 252 3.91 -0.08 -10.34
CA ASN A 252 5.17 -0.79 -10.27
C ASN A 252 6.27 -0.11 -11.07
N GLU A 253 7.36 0.25 -10.43
CA GLU A 253 8.62 0.67 -11.02
C GLU A 253 8.49 1.77 -12.09
N PRO A 254 8.11 3.02 -11.77
CA PRO A 254 8.27 4.13 -12.71
C PRO A 254 9.74 4.26 -13.15
N HIS A 255 10.02 4.29 -14.45
CA HIS A 255 11.41 4.29 -14.94
C HIS A 255 11.59 4.96 -16.30
N GLY A 256 12.79 4.84 -16.87
CA GLY A 256 13.20 5.44 -18.12
C GLY A 256 14.41 6.36 -17.95
N LYS A 257 15.33 6.31 -18.91
CA LYS A 257 16.54 7.13 -18.92
C LYS A 257 16.41 8.32 -19.84
N ARG A 258 16.96 9.47 -19.42
CA ARG A 258 16.89 10.72 -20.20
C ARG A 258 17.44 10.62 -21.64
N GLY A 259 18.47 9.80 -21.85
CA GLY A 259 19.18 9.71 -23.12
C GLY A 259 20.10 10.90 -23.42
N TYR A 260 20.86 10.82 -24.52
CA TYR A 260 22.07 11.63 -24.77
C TYR A 260 21.85 12.83 -25.70
N SER A 261 20.63 13.09 -26.15
CA SER A 261 20.34 14.15 -27.11
C SER A 261 19.06 14.92 -26.77
N GLY A 262 18.85 16.04 -27.47
CA GLY A 262 17.73 16.95 -27.22
C GLY A 262 17.93 17.83 -25.98
N ASN A 263 17.10 18.86 -25.88
CA ASN A 263 17.12 19.85 -24.79
C ASN A 263 15.80 19.87 -23.99
N LYS A 264 15.05 18.76 -24.05
CA LYS A 264 13.78 18.58 -23.36
C LYS A 264 13.69 17.16 -22.81
N CYS A 265 13.02 16.99 -21.68
CA CYS A 265 12.66 15.66 -21.17
C CYS A 265 11.85 14.88 -22.23
N PRO A 266 12.20 13.61 -22.52
CA PRO A 266 11.36 12.69 -23.29
C PRO A 266 9.99 12.49 -22.62
N GLU A 267 8.98 12.23 -23.44
CA GLU A 267 7.60 12.01 -22.99
C GLU A 267 7.34 10.55 -22.56
N ASP A 268 8.29 9.65 -22.82
CA ASP A 268 8.21 8.20 -22.59
C ASP A 268 9.00 7.73 -21.37
N ILE A 269 9.47 8.64 -20.50
CA ILE A 269 10.14 8.31 -19.24
C ILE A 269 9.38 8.88 -18.06
N ALA A 270 9.44 8.21 -16.91
CA ALA A 270 8.97 8.76 -15.65
C ALA A 270 9.94 9.83 -15.14
N LYS A 271 9.39 10.96 -14.67
CA LYS A 271 10.16 12.04 -14.04
C LYS A 271 9.56 12.46 -12.70
N TRP A 272 10.32 13.19 -11.91
CA TRP A 272 9.88 13.74 -10.63
C TRP A 272 10.31 15.20 -10.51
N ASP A 273 9.40 16.13 -10.79
CA ASP A 273 9.66 17.58 -10.73
C ASP A 273 8.39 18.37 -10.31
N ASN A 274 8.39 19.69 -10.49
CA ASN A 274 7.24 20.55 -10.17
C ASN A 274 6.25 20.76 -11.32
N SER A 275 6.35 20.00 -12.42
CA SER A 275 5.39 20.11 -13.52
C SER A 275 4.09 19.35 -13.22
N THR A 276 3.07 19.58 -14.05
CA THR A 276 1.82 18.81 -14.02
C THR A 276 1.71 17.88 -15.23
N ASP A 277 2.85 17.45 -15.78
CA ASP A 277 2.88 16.55 -16.93
C ASP A 277 2.40 15.16 -16.50
N GLN A 278 1.73 14.45 -17.42
CA GLN A 278 1.25 13.11 -17.12
C GLN A 278 2.36 12.11 -16.84
N ASN A 279 3.60 12.33 -17.29
CA ASN A 279 4.75 11.49 -16.96
C ASN A 279 5.53 11.96 -15.72
N ASN A 280 5.09 13.05 -15.07
CA ASN A 280 5.57 13.41 -13.74
C ASN A 280 4.90 12.48 -12.72
N TRP A 281 5.71 11.61 -12.12
CA TRP A 281 5.26 10.62 -11.16
C TRP A 281 4.75 11.27 -9.89
N ALA A 282 5.40 12.32 -9.37
CA ALA A 282 4.96 13.02 -8.18
C ALA A 282 3.55 13.59 -8.33
N TYR A 283 3.30 14.24 -9.47
CA TYR A 283 1.99 14.79 -9.82
C TYR A 283 0.94 13.68 -9.99
N SER A 284 1.24 12.64 -10.78
CA SER A 284 0.25 11.58 -11.05
C SER A 284 -0.04 10.71 -9.83
N ALA A 285 0.96 10.43 -9.00
CA ALA A 285 0.79 9.76 -7.71
C ALA A 285 -0.07 10.60 -6.75
N THR A 286 0.12 11.93 -6.73
CA THR A 286 -0.72 12.85 -5.94
C THR A 286 -2.17 12.80 -6.41
N GLU A 287 -2.41 12.88 -7.72
CA GLU A 287 -3.77 12.83 -8.30
C GLU A 287 -4.47 11.49 -8.05
N CYS A 288 -3.75 10.38 -8.23
CA CYS A 288 -4.29 9.03 -8.04
C CYS A 288 -4.52 8.69 -6.57
N GLY A 289 -3.55 9.01 -5.69
CA GLY A 289 -3.71 8.85 -4.26
C GLY A 289 -4.87 9.67 -3.70
N ASN A 290 -5.06 10.92 -4.18
CA ASN A 290 -6.22 11.72 -3.80
C ASN A 290 -7.53 11.07 -4.26
N SER A 291 -7.64 10.55 -5.48
CA SER A 291 -8.89 9.92 -5.93
C SER A 291 -9.22 8.65 -5.15
N ILE A 292 -8.21 7.85 -4.78
CA ILE A 292 -8.39 6.70 -3.87
C ILE A 292 -8.86 7.17 -2.49
N LEU A 293 -8.19 8.15 -1.89
CA LEU A 293 -8.53 8.64 -0.56
C LEU A 293 -9.88 9.36 -0.49
N ASP A 294 -10.42 9.83 -1.62
CA ASP A 294 -11.77 10.39 -1.70
C ASP A 294 -12.86 9.32 -1.50
N VAL A 295 -12.58 8.05 -1.85
CA VAL A 295 -13.52 6.93 -1.74
C VAL A 295 -13.17 5.94 -0.62
N ASN A 296 -11.90 5.84 -0.25
CA ASN A 296 -11.41 5.06 0.89
C ASN A 296 -10.33 5.86 1.66
N PRO A 297 -10.72 6.66 2.66
CA PRO A 297 -9.80 7.55 3.39
C PRO A 297 -8.82 6.81 4.32
N ASN A 298 -9.00 5.50 4.51
CA ASN A 298 -8.18 4.68 5.40
C ASN A 298 -7.13 3.84 4.66
N ALA A 299 -7.15 3.84 3.32
CA ALA A 299 -6.20 3.08 2.53
C ALA A 299 -4.81 3.72 2.58
N LEU A 300 -3.79 2.90 2.83
CA LEU A 300 -2.40 3.30 2.60
C LEU A 300 -2.16 3.50 1.10
N ILE A 301 -1.38 4.52 0.77
CA ILE A 301 -0.97 4.86 -0.59
C ILE A 301 0.54 4.63 -0.69
N PHE A 302 0.92 3.61 -1.44
CA PHE A 302 2.31 3.23 -1.65
C PHE A 302 2.84 3.93 -2.91
N ILE A 303 3.93 4.68 -2.75
CA ILE A 303 4.53 5.50 -3.81
C ILE A 303 5.97 5.07 -4.01
N GLU A 304 6.23 4.36 -5.10
CA GLU A 304 7.59 4.04 -5.52
C GLU A 304 8.37 5.27 -6.01
N GLY A 305 9.66 5.11 -6.29
CA GLY A 305 10.53 6.11 -6.89
C GLY A 305 10.53 6.10 -8.43
N VAL A 306 11.52 6.76 -9.02
CA VAL A 306 11.81 6.72 -10.47
C VAL A 306 13.15 6.03 -10.74
N GLU A 307 13.60 5.88 -11.99
CA GLU A 307 14.94 5.32 -12.29
C GLU A 307 16.07 6.35 -12.15
N GLN A 308 15.85 7.58 -12.64
CA GLN A 308 16.86 8.64 -12.64
C GLN A 308 16.31 9.92 -12.04
N TYR A 309 17.12 10.60 -11.21
CA TYR A 309 16.85 11.92 -10.69
C TYR A 309 18.01 12.88 -11.05
N PRO A 310 17.76 14.10 -11.54
CA PRO A 310 18.83 15.02 -11.91
C PRO A 310 19.60 15.48 -10.66
N LYS A 311 20.89 15.79 -10.82
CA LYS A 311 21.67 16.45 -9.76
C LYS A 311 21.31 17.93 -9.68
N THR A 312 20.18 18.20 -9.03
CA THR A 312 19.59 19.54 -8.91
C THR A 312 20.54 20.51 -8.21
N GLU A 313 21.39 20.03 -7.31
CA GLU A 313 22.41 20.82 -6.63
C GLU A 313 23.51 21.34 -7.57
N LYS A 314 23.66 20.74 -8.76
CA LYS A 314 24.54 21.22 -9.84
C LYS A 314 23.79 22.04 -10.91
N GLY A 315 22.50 22.29 -10.71
CA GLY A 315 21.64 23.02 -11.64
C GLY A 315 21.14 22.20 -12.83
N TYR A 316 21.25 20.86 -12.77
CA TYR A 316 20.68 20.00 -13.80
C TYR A 316 19.18 19.76 -13.56
N THR A 317 18.47 19.48 -14.64
CA THR A 317 17.02 19.25 -14.68
C THR A 317 16.71 18.09 -15.62
N TYR A 318 15.44 17.67 -15.68
CA TYR A 318 15.01 16.66 -16.67
C TYR A 318 15.19 17.07 -18.14
N ASP A 319 15.45 18.35 -18.43
CA ASP A 319 15.81 18.79 -19.78
C ASP A 319 17.29 18.55 -20.12
N THR A 320 18.13 18.27 -19.11
CA THR A 320 19.58 18.08 -19.27
C THR A 320 19.89 16.71 -19.87
N ALA A 321 20.41 16.66 -21.09
CA ALA A 321 20.82 15.39 -21.71
C ALA A 321 21.88 14.65 -20.86
N ASP A 322 21.82 13.32 -20.85
CA ASP A 322 22.84 12.48 -20.23
C ASP A 322 24.15 12.48 -21.04
N ILE A 323 25.24 12.08 -20.40
CA ILE A 323 26.57 12.01 -20.99
C ILE A 323 26.95 10.53 -21.15
N TRP A 324 27.20 10.12 -22.40
CA TRP A 324 27.56 8.74 -22.73
C TRP A 324 28.78 8.26 -21.93
N GLN A 325 28.59 7.19 -21.15
CA GLN A 325 29.63 6.57 -20.32
C GLN A 325 30.33 7.54 -19.34
N ALA A 326 29.63 8.58 -18.88
CA ALA A 326 30.19 9.44 -17.86
C ALA A 326 30.38 8.68 -16.53
N PRO A 327 31.52 8.88 -15.84
CA PRO A 327 31.67 8.41 -14.47
C PRO A 327 30.65 9.11 -13.56
N ALA A 328 30.35 8.49 -12.42
CA ALA A 328 29.30 8.96 -11.51
C ALA A 328 29.49 10.40 -11.03
N ASP A 329 30.71 10.92 -10.91
CA ASP A 329 31.00 12.31 -10.53
C ASP A 329 30.68 13.34 -11.62
N GLN A 330 30.75 12.92 -12.89
CA GLN A 330 30.51 13.74 -14.08
C GLN A 330 29.09 13.60 -14.64
N SER A 331 28.42 12.46 -14.43
CA SER A 331 27.04 12.28 -14.89
C SER A 331 26.12 13.37 -14.31
N PRO A 332 25.19 13.93 -15.09
CA PRO A 332 24.19 14.87 -14.58
C PRO A 332 23.09 14.19 -13.76
N TRP A 333 23.13 12.85 -13.63
CA TRP A 333 22.06 12.03 -13.07
C TRP A 333 22.52 11.24 -11.85
N TYR A 334 21.63 11.09 -10.88
CA TYR A 334 21.64 10.02 -9.91
C TYR A 334 20.79 8.88 -10.47
N GLY A 335 21.42 7.76 -10.86
CA GLY A 335 20.71 6.55 -11.25
C GLY A 335 20.39 5.67 -10.03
N ALA A 336 19.30 4.90 -10.12
CA ALA A 336 18.87 3.93 -9.12
C ALA A 336 18.29 2.68 -9.81
N TRP A 337 17.77 1.74 -9.02
CA TRP A 337 16.84 0.74 -9.52
C TRP A 337 15.56 1.41 -10.08
N TRP A 338 14.85 0.71 -10.97
CA TRP A 338 13.51 1.14 -11.37
C TRP A 338 12.62 1.18 -10.12
N GLY A 339 11.79 2.21 -9.96
CA GLY A 339 11.05 2.40 -8.70
C GLY A 339 11.91 2.74 -7.47
N GLY A 340 13.23 2.80 -7.58
CA GLY A 340 14.12 2.94 -6.42
C GLY A 340 14.47 4.37 -6.03
N ASN A 341 14.38 5.34 -6.95
CA ASN A 341 14.90 6.69 -6.73
C ASN A 341 13.88 7.62 -6.06
N LEU A 342 13.97 7.79 -4.75
CA LEU A 342 13.14 8.68 -3.95
C LEU A 342 13.83 9.99 -3.57
N ARG A 343 14.89 10.40 -4.30
CA ARG A 343 15.54 11.71 -4.12
C ARG A 343 14.59 12.87 -4.33
N GLY A 344 13.62 12.70 -5.23
CA GLY A 344 12.60 13.70 -5.54
C GLY A 344 11.74 14.10 -4.34
N VAL A 345 11.61 13.25 -3.32
CA VAL A 345 10.84 13.56 -2.10
C VAL A 345 11.44 14.73 -1.32
N LYS A 346 12.77 14.96 -1.37
CA LYS A 346 13.40 16.13 -0.71
C LYS A 346 12.93 17.46 -1.31
N ASP A 347 12.82 17.49 -2.63
CA ASP A 347 12.55 18.72 -3.39
C ASP A 347 11.04 18.91 -3.63
N TYR A 348 10.32 17.81 -3.86
CA TYR A 348 8.91 17.75 -4.24
C TYR A 348 8.22 16.60 -3.49
N PRO A 349 8.02 16.72 -2.16
CA PRO A 349 7.32 15.68 -1.38
C PRO A 349 5.87 15.55 -1.84
N ILE A 350 5.34 14.32 -1.81
CA ILE A 350 3.91 14.07 -2.04
C ILE A 350 3.10 14.73 -0.92
N ASP A 351 2.03 15.44 -1.30
CA ASP A 351 1.11 16.09 -0.37
C ASP A 351 -0.34 15.94 -0.88
N PHE A 352 -1.16 15.22 -0.13
CA PHE A 352 -2.59 15.01 -0.39
C PHE A 352 -3.47 16.15 0.17
N GLY A 353 -2.85 17.23 0.65
CA GLY A 353 -3.50 18.48 1.03
C GLY A 353 -3.95 18.56 2.49
N SER A 354 -3.74 17.51 3.29
CA SER A 354 -3.96 17.53 4.74
C SER A 354 -3.10 16.52 5.48
N GLY A 355 -2.79 16.79 6.76
CA GLY A 355 -2.02 15.87 7.60
C GLY A 355 -2.68 14.49 7.76
N SER A 356 -4.02 14.43 7.81
CA SER A 356 -4.76 13.16 7.93
C SER A 356 -4.73 12.32 6.66
N ARG A 357 -4.56 12.93 5.49
CA ARG A 357 -4.36 12.20 4.24
C ARG A 357 -2.89 11.83 4.06
N ASN A 358 -1.98 12.73 4.46
CA ASN A 358 -0.55 12.46 4.41
C ASN A 358 -0.11 11.36 5.39
N SER A 359 -0.88 11.09 6.45
CA SER A 359 -0.69 9.90 7.28
C SER A 359 -1.04 8.59 6.58
N GLN A 360 -1.47 8.61 5.31
CA GLN A 360 -1.65 7.42 4.49
C GLN A 360 -0.47 7.19 3.52
N ILE A 361 0.53 8.07 3.51
CA ILE A 361 1.69 7.93 2.61
C ILE A 361 2.64 6.86 3.15
N VAL A 362 3.02 5.93 2.27
CA VAL A 362 4.17 5.03 2.45
C VAL A 362 5.03 5.13 1.19
N TYR A 363 6.32 5.38 1.34
CA TYR A 363 7.22 5.34 0.18
C TYR A 363 7.75 3.92 -0.02
N SER A 364 7.69 3.43 -1.26
CA SER A 364 7.86 2.02 -1.57
C SER A 364 9.02 1.75 -2.56
N PRO A 365 10.30 1.98 -2.19
CA PRO A 365 11.39 1.78 -3.14
C PRO A 365 11.62 0.29 -3.43
N HIS A 366 12.06 -0.03 -4.65
CA HIS A 366 12.61 -1.34 -4.98
C HIS A 366 14.13 -1.35 -4.87
N ASP A 367 14.67 -2.48 -4.43
CA ASP A 367 16.12 -2.69 -4.36
C ASP A 367 16.48 -4.13 -4.67
N TYR A 368 17.47 -4.30 -5.54
CA TYR A 368 17.92 -5.60 -6.00
C TYR A 368 19.43 -5.79 -5.87
N GLY A 369 19.84 -7.05 -5.93
CA GLY A 369 21.24 -7.45 -5.88
C GLY A 369 21.89 -7.56 -7.27
N PRO A 370 23.19 -7.90 -7.30
CA PRO A 370 23.96 -8.05 -8.53
C PRO A 370 23.47 -9.17 -9.47
N SER A 371 22.56 -10.07 -9.03
CA SER A 371 21.96 -11.06 -9.94
C SER A 371 21.00 -10.43 -10.95
N VAL A 372 20.35 -9.32 -10.59
CA VAL A 372 19.43 -8.59 -11.48
C VAL A 372 20.23 -7.64 -12.38
N TYR A 373 21.11 -6.82 -11.79
CA TYR A 373 22.04 -5.97 -12.53
C TYR A 373 23.29 -5.65 -11.72
N ASN A 374 24.48 -5.79 -12.33
CA ASN A 374 25.75 -5.47 -11.67
C ASN A 374 26.01 -3.96 -11.64
N GLN A 375 25.37 -3.28 -10.70
CA GLN A 375 25.57 -1.86 -10.42
C GLN A 375 26.99 -1.55 -9.92
N THR A 376 27.49 -0.36 -10.22
CA THR A 376 28.88 0.03 -9.91
C THR A 376 29.21 0.03 -8.40
N TRP A 377 28.23 0.23 -7.53
CA TRP A 377 28.41 0.12 -6.08
C TRP A 377 28.71 -1.30 -5.59
N PHE A 378 28.46 -2.33 -6.43
CA PHE A 378 28.86 -3.71 -6.17
C PHE A 378 30.28 -4.05 -6.67
N ASP A 379 30.95 -3.15 -7.39
CA ASP A 379 32.30 -3.36 -7.95
C ASP A 379 33.42 -3.17 -6.90
N LYS A 380 33.13 -3.54 -5.65
CA LYS A 380 34.03 -3.59 -4.51
C LYS A 380 33.54 -4.61 -3.48
N ASP A 381 34.30 -4.78 -2.40
CA ASP A 381 33.75 -5.47 -1.23
C ASP A 381 32.81 -4.49 -0.50
N PHE A 382 31.51 -4.74 -0.61
CA PHE A 382 30.50 -3.86 -0.05
C PHE A 382 30.05 -4.33 1.35
N THR A 383 29.60 -3.38 2.15
CA THR A 383 29.02 -3.52 3.48
C THR A 383 27.77 -2.66 3.57
N THR A 384 26.97 -2.78 4.63
CA THR A 384 25.85 -1.86 4.89
C THR A 384 26.29 -0.40 4.80
N GLN A 385 27.42 -0.03 5.41
CA GLN A 385 27.90 1.35 5.39
C GLN A 385 28.26 1.83 3.98
N THR A 386 28.97 1.02 3.20
CA THR A 386 29.29 1.45 1.82
C THR A 386 28.04 1.53 0.96
N LEU A 387 27.06 0.63 1.15
CA LEU A 387 25.79 0.70 0.43
C LEU A 387 25.00 1.96 0.82
N LEU A 388 25.00 2.35 2.10
CA LEU A 388 24.46 3.63 2.57
C LEU A 388 25.15 4.82 1.90
N ASP A 389 26.49 4.83 1.90
CA ASP A 389 27.30 5.93 1.37
C ASP A 389 27.15 6.07 -0.15
N ASP A 390 27.13 4.95 -0.87
CA ASP A 390 27.13 4.96 -2.34
C ASP A 390 25.73 5.06 -2.96
N TYR A 391 24.71 4.53 -2.28
CA TYR A 391 23.40 4.32 -2.87
C TYR A 391 22.23 4.57 -1.91
N TRP A 392 22.05 3.74 -0.86
CA TRP A 392 20.82 3.67 -0.08
C TRP A 392 20.45 4.98 0.60
N TYR A 393 21.39 5.63 1.31
CA TYR A 393 21.04 6.72 2.23
C TYR A 393 20.37 7.87 1.50
N ASP A 394 21.05 8.43 0.51
CA ASP A 394 20.52 9.58 -0.21
C ASP A 394 19.40 9.22 -1.19
N THR A 395 19.27 7.95 -1.58
CA THR A 395 18.26 7.51 -2.55
C THR A 395 16.92 7.27 -1.88
N TRP A 396 16.88 6.58 -0.73
CA TRP A 396 15.64 6.26 -0.04
C TRP A 396 15.78 6.18 1.49
N ALA A 397 16.92 5.75 2.04
CA ALA A 397 17.01 5.43 3.47
C ALA A 397 16.90 6.64 4.41
N TYR A 398 17.26 7.84 3.92
CA TYR A 398 17.08 9.10 4.66
C TYR A 398 15.62 9.35 5.06
N ILE A 399 14.64 8.83 4.32
CA ILE A 399 13.21 9.02 4.61
C ILE A 399 12.87 8.37 5.96
N ASN A 400 13.36 7.16 6.19
CA ASN A 400 13.19 6.45 7.44
C ASN A 400 14.03 7.07 8.56
N ASP A 401 15.33 7.30 8.31
CA ASP A 401 16.28 7.88 9.28
C ASP A 401 15.84 9.26 9.81
N GLN A 402 15.30 10.11 8.94
CA GLN A 402 14.82 11.45 9.30
C GLN A 402 13.36 11.48 9.75
N ASN A 403 12.74 10.31 9.91
CA ASN A 403 11.36 10.17 10.38
C ASN A 403 10.32 10.91 9.51
N ILE A 404 10.53 10.92 8.18
CA ILE A 404 9.70 11.63 7.21
C ILE A 404 8.39 10.86 6.94
N ALA A 405 8.51 9.58 6.58
CA ALA A 405 7.41 8.68 6.27
C ALA A 405 7.89 7.22 6.41
N PRO A 406 6.99 6.23 6.54
CA PRO A 406 7.36 4.83 6.54
C PRO A 406 7.91 4.41 5.18
N LEU A 407 8.86 3.49 5.21
CA LEU A 407 9.33 2.78 4.04
C LEU A 407 8.72 1.37 3.98
N LEU A 408 8.40 0.94 2.77
CA LEU A 408 8.18 -0.47 2.43
C LEU A 408 9.11 -0.84 1.27
N ILE A 409 10.07 -1.75 1.44
CA ILE A 409 10.84 -2.25 0.28
C ILE A 409 9.91 -3.15 -0.54
N GLY A 410 9.34 -2.61 -1.63
CA GLY A 410 8.26 -3.22 -2.41
C GLY A 410 8.68 -4.49 -3.12
N GLU A 411 9.94 -4.56 -3.51
CA GLU A 411 10.55 -5.76 -4.03
C GLU A 411 12.02 -5.83 -3.59
N TRP A 412 12.37 -6.99 -3.03
CA TRP A 412 13.73 -7.42 -2.81
C TRP A 412 13.81 -8.94 -2.90
N GLY A 413 14.89 -9.47 -3.46
CA GLY A 413 15.05 -10.91 -3.61
C GLY A 413 16.08 -11.28 -4.67
N GLY A 414 16.28 -12.58 -4.86
CA GLY A 414 17.23 -13.08 -5.84
C GLY A 414 17.58 -14.55 -5.64
N HIS A 415 18.49 -15.04 -6.50
CA HIS A 415 19.01 -16.40 -6.39
C HIS A 415 20.01 -16.53 -5.24
N MET A 416 19.95 -17.67 -4.54
CA MET A 416 20.95 -18.08 -3.55
C MET A 416 22.22 -18.52 -4.28
N ASP A 417 23.26 -17.68 -4.25
CA ASP A 417 24.51 -17.88 -5.01
C ASP A 417 25.74 -18.19 -4.13
N GLY A 418 25.61 -18.12 -2.80
CA GLY A 418 26.75 -18.18 -1.87
C GLY A 418 27.79 -17.08 -2.08
N GLY A 419 27.42 -16.02 -2.82
CA GLY A 419 28.31 -15.01 -3.36
C GLY A 419 27.83 -13.60 -3.05
N LYS A 420 28.05 -12.67 -4.00
CA LYS A 420 27.70 -11.26 -3.79
C LYS A 420 26.20 -11.06 -3.71
N ASN A 421 25.38 -11.83 -4.43
CA ASN A 421 23.94 -11.63 -4.39
C ASN A 421 23.36 -12.00 -3.02
N GLN A 422 23.73 -13.17 -2.51
CA GLN A 422 23.32 -13.60 -1.17
C GLN A 422 23.83 -12.64 -0.09
N LYS A 423 25.09 -12.18 -0.19
CA LYS A 423 25.63 -11.17 0.73
C LYS A 423 24.80 -9.87 0.71
N TRP A 424 24.37 -9.40 -0.46
CA TRP A 424 23.50 -8.22 -0.55
C TRP A 424 22.13 -8.46 0.10
N MET A 425 21.50 -9.62 -0.15
CA MET A 425 20.21 -9.97 0.45
C MET A 425 20.29 -9.98 1.98
N GLU A 426 21.35 -10.56 2.55
CA GLU A 426 21.58 -10.58 4.01
C GLU A 426 21.78 -9.17 4.57
N LEU A 427 22.56 -8.31 3.89
CA LEU A 427 22.78 -6.92 4.33
C LEU A 427 21.50 -6.08 4.28
N LEU A 428 20.69 -6.22 3.23
CA LEU A 428 19.43 -5.49 3.11
C LEU A 428 18.42 -5.98 4.15
N ARG A 429 18.26 -7.30 4.31
CA ARG A 429 17.43 -7.93 5.33
C ARG A 429 17.74 -7.38 6.73
N ASP A 430 19.02 -7.43 7.11
CA ASP A 430 19.46 -7.00 8.43
C ASP A 430 19.28 -5.49 8.59
N TYR A 431 19.48 -4.69 7.53
CA TYR A 431 19.20 -3.26 7.56
C TYR A 431 17.71 -2.97 7.78
N MET A 432 16.81 -3.69 7.10
CA MET A 432 15.36 -3.51 7.25
C MET A 432 14.90 -3.84 8.67
N ILE A 433 15.36 -4.95 9.24
CA ILE A 433 15.06 -5.34 10.63
C ILE A 433 15.53 -4.25 11.59
N ASN A 434 16.80 -3.83 11.50
CA ASN A 434 17.39 -2.85 12.42
C ASN A 434 16.77 -1.45 12.33
N ASN A 435 16.04 -1.14 11.26
CA ASN A 435 15.44 0.17 11.01
C ASN A 435 13.91 0.13 10.91
N HIS A 436 13.30 -1.02 11.20
CA HIS A 436 11.85 -1.24 11.25
C HIS A 436 11.18 -0.95 9.90
N ILE A 437 11.88 -1.26 8.81
CA ILE A 437 11.41 -1.02 7.45
C ILE A 437 10.51 -2.18 7.03
N ASN A 438 9.32 -1.86 6.52
CA ASN A 438 8.37 -2.83 5.97
C ASN A 438 8.93 -3.43 4.67
N HIS A 439 8.46 -4.60 4.25
CA HIS A 439 8.96 -5.19 3.00
C HIS A 439 8.03 -6.24 2.40
N THR A 440 8.19 -6.46 1.11
CA THR A 440 7.67 -7.64 0.40
C THR A 440 8.79 -8.31 -0.40
N PHE A 441 9.03 -9.60 -0.11
CA PHE A 441 10.03 -10.40 -0.83
C PHE A 441 9.52 -10.76 -2.22
N TRP A 442 10.33 -10.51 -3.25
CA TRP A 442 10.10 -10.97 -4.61
C TRP A 442 10.75 -12.35 -4.81
N CYS A 443 9.98 -13.44 -4.90
CA CYS A 443 8.52 -13.56 -4.79
C CYS A 443 8.10 -14.92 -4.23
N LEU A 444 6.80 -15.17 -3.99
CA LEU A 444 6.29 -16.51 -3.73
C LEU A 444 6.48 -17.44 -4.93
N ASN A 445 6.29 -16.88 -6.12
CA ASN A 445 6.26 -17.60 -7.38
C ASN A 445 7.63 -18.21 -7.77
N PRO A 446 7.73 -19.51 -8.08
CA PRO A 446 8.95 -20.13 -8.60
C PRO A 446 9.36 -19.61 -10.00
N ASN A 447 8.42 -19.04 -10.75
CA ASN A 447 8.57 -18.76 -12.17
C ASN A 447 8.98 -17.31 -12.50
N SER A 448 9.55 -16.55 -11.55
CA SER A 448 10.37 -15.37 -11.88
C SER A 448 11.73 -15.85 -12.42
N GLY A 449 12.09 -15.38 -13.61
CA GLY A 449 13.26 -15.90 -14.34
C GLY A 449 14.62 -15.45 -13.78
N ASP A 450 14.67 -14.32 -13.09
CA ASP A 450 15.86 -13.63 -12.60
C ASP A 450 16.08 -13.76 -11.09
N THR A 451 15.05 -14.18 -10.34
CA THR A 451 15.12 -14.37 -8.88
C THR A 451 14.67 -15.76 -8.40
N GLY A 452 13.89 -16.48 -9.21
CA GLY A 452 13.10 -17.63 -8.74
C GLY A 452 12.04 -17.19 -7.71
N GLY A 453 11.69 -18.05 -6.76
CA GLY A 453 10.79 -17.68 -5.66
C GLY A 453 11.03 -18.46 -4.38
N LEU A 454 10.17 -18.25 -3.40
CA LEU A 454 10.14 -18.97 -2.12
C LEU A 454 9.55 -20.38 -2.25
N LEU A 455 8.84 -20.65 -3.34
CA LEU A 455 8.26 -21.97 -3.64
C LEU A 455 9.00 -22.65 -4.81
N GLY A 456 8.84 -23.97 -4.89
CA GLY A 456 9.16 -24.78 -6.05
C GLY A 456 8.07 -24.76 -7.11
N TYR A 457 8.35 -25.31 -8.30
CA TYR A 457 7.45 -25.30 -9.47
C TYR A 457 6.11 -26.04 -9.29
N ASP A 458 5.94 -26.78 -8.19
CA ASP A 458 4.65 -27.35 -7.79
C ASP A 458 3.75 -26.35 -7.01
N PHE A 459 4.24 -25.14 -6.76
CA PHE A 459 3.58 -24.09 -5.97
C PHE A 459 3.15 -24.57 -4.57
N SER A 460 3.86 -25.57 -4.02
CA SER A 460 3.51 -26.21 -2.74
C SER A 460 4.73 -26.51 -1.88
N THR A 461 5.85 -26.90 -2.49
CA THR A 461 7.11 -27.17 -1.80
C THR A 461 7.86 -25.85 -1.58
N TRP A 462 8.30 -25.57 -0.35
CA TRP A 462 9.11 -24.39 -0.03
C TRP A 462 10.60 -24.61 -0.33
N ASP A 463 11.29 -23.56 -0.74
CA ASP A 463 12.76 -23.52 -0.82
C ASP A 463 13.31 -23.20 0.58
N ASP A 464 13.67 -24.24 1.34
CA ASP A 464 14.12 -24.11 2.73
C ASP A 464 15.35 -23.18 2.88
N ASP A 465 16.29 -23.20 1.93
CA ASP A 465 17.51 -22.38 2.00
C ASP A 465 17.17 -20.90 1.81
N LYS A 466 16.32 -20.59 0.83
CA LYS A 466 15.86 -19.21 0.59
C LYS A 466 14.93 -18.72 1.70
N TYR A 467 14.02 -19.58 2.16
CA TYR A 467 13.13 -19.25 3.28
C TYR A 467 13.94 -19.00 4.56
N SER A 468 14.99 -19.77 4.85
CA SER A 468 15.87 -19.53 6.01
C SER A 468 16.58 -18.17 5.96
N LEU A 469 16.86 -17.65 4.76
CA LEU A 469 17.36 -16.28 4.62
C LEU A 469 16.26 -15.25 4.91
N PHE A 470 15.04 -15.51 4.46
CA PHE A 470 13.90 -14.60 4.54
C PHE A 470 13.24 -14.54 5.94
N GLU A 471 13.04 -15.69 6.59
CA GLU A 471 12.32 -15.87 7.86
C GLU A 471 12.73 -14.89 8.97
N PRO A 472 14.02 -14.54 9.19
CA PRO A 472 14.39 -13.56 10.21
C PRO A 472 13.76 -12.17 10.03
N SER A 473 13.33 -11.83 8.82
CA SER A 473 12.66 -10.56 8.50
C SER A 473 11.14 -10.59 8.66
N LEU A 474 10.56 -11.74 9.02
CA LEU A 474 9.13 -11.85 9.32
C LEU A 474 8.83 -11.38 10.74
N TRP A 475 7.65 -10.78 10.95
CA TRP A 475 7.27 -10.28 12.27
C TRP A 475 6.91 -11.42 13.22
N GLN A 476 7.69 -11.56 14.29
CA GLN A 476 7.57 -12.66 15.23
C GLN A 476 7.90 -12.25 16.67
N THR A 477 7.27 -12.92 17.62
CA THR A 477 7.60 -12.81 19.04
C THR A 477 9.04 -13.26 19.30
N GLN A 478 9.76 -12.56 20.17
CA GLN A 478 11.20 -12.78 20.34
C GLN A 478 11.56 -14.13 20.99
N GLU A 479 10.71 -14.65 21.88
CA GLU A 479 11.03 -15.83 22.70
C GLU A 479 10.40 -17.11 22.13
N SER A 480 9.11 -17.07 21.78
CA SER A 480 8.38 -18.24 21.28
C SER A 480 8.41 -18.41 19.77
N GLY A 481 8.89 -17.41 19.01
CA GLY A 481 8.96 -17.46 17.55
C GLY A 481 7.59 -17.54 16.86
N LYS A 482 6.51 -17.13 17.53
CA LYS A 482 5.17 -17.07 16.93
C LYS A 482 5.09 -15.89 15.96
N TYR A 483 4.60 -16.15 14.76
CA TYR A 483 4.34 -15.08 13.78
C TYR A 483 3.17 -14.21 14.19
N ILE A 484 3.24 -12.93 13.83
CA ILE A 484 2.26 -11.91 14.23
C ILE A 484 1.46 -11.48 13.00
N SER A 485 0.15 -11.73 13.07
CA SER A 485 -0.83 -11.26 12.08
C SER A 485 -1.01 -9.74 12.17
N LEU A 486 -1.42 -9.13 11.05
CA LEU A 486 -1.91 -7.75 11.03
C LEU A 486 -3.39 -7.64 11.42
N ASP A 487 -4.11 -8.77 11.41
CA ASP A 487 -5.53 -8.82 11.78
C ASP A 487 -5.69 -8.85 13.32
N HIS A 488 -6.56 -7.99 13.85
CA HIS A 488 -6.81 -7.90 15.28
C HIS A 488 -7.35 -9.19 15.91
N LYS A 489 -8.06 -10.02 15.15
CA LYS A 489 -8.77 -11.20 15.68
C LYS A 489 -8.23 -12.52 15.14
N ARG A 490 -7.69 -12.53 13.92
CA ARG A 490 -7.27 -13.73 13.21
C ARG A 490 -5.76 -13.89 13.20
N ALA A 491 -5.31 -15.06 13.62
CA ALA A 491 -3.94 -15.49 13.42
C ALA A 491 -3.71 -15.90 11.94
N LEU A 492 -2.46 -15.89 11.49
CA LEU A 492 -2.09 -16.25 10.12
C LEU A 492 -2.30 -17.74 9.83
N GLY A 493 -2.76 -18.06 8.62
CA GLY A 493 -2.82 -19.43 8.09
C GLY A 493 -3.75 -20.32 8.91
N THR A 494 -3.20 -21.40 9.48
CA THR A 494 -3.95 -22.32 10.36
C THR A 494 -4.04 -21.84 11.81
N GLY A 495 -3.30 -20.79 12.18
CA GLY A 495 -3.14 -20.34 13.56
C GLY A 495 -2.23 -21.24 14.41
N SER A 496 -1.57 -22.24 13.81
CA SER A 496 -0.72 -23.18 14.55
C SER A 496 0.67 -22.61 14.88
N THR A 497 1.20 -21.72 14.03
CA THR A 497 2.50 -21.06 14.17
C THR A 497 2.40 -19.56 14.49
N SER A 498 1.19 -19.02 14.57
CA SER A 498 0.94 -17.58 14.60
C SER A 498 -0.06 -17.16 15.69
N ILE A 499 -0.19 -15.85 15.89
CA ILE A 499 -1.15 -15.19 16.78
C ILE A 499 -1.76 -13.97 16.10
N SER A 500 -2.94 -13.52 16.57
CA SER A 500 -3.54 -12.27 16.11
C SER A 500 -2.79 -11.06 16.67
N LEU A 501 -3.01 -9.88 16.09
CA LEU A 501 -2.41 -8.63 16.55
C LEU A 501 -2.83 -8.30 17.99
N SER A 502 -4.11 -8.50 18.33
CA SER A 502 -4.61 -8.26 19.70
C SER A 502 -4.02 -9.24 20.70
N ASP A 503 -3.81 -10.50 20.32
CA ASP A 503 -3.17 -11.50 21.19
C ASP A 503 -1.72 -11.11 21.46
N TYR A 504 -0.99 -10.64 20.44
CA TYR A 504 0.38 -10.15 20.62
C TYR A 504 0.42 -9.02 21.67
N TYR A 505 -0.32 -7.93 21.45
CA TYR A 505 -0.29 -6.77 22.33
C TYR A 505 -0.84 -7.03 23.74
N SER A 506 -1.82 -7.92 23.87
CA SER A 506 -2.41 -8.24 25.19
C SER A 506 -1.61 -9.24 26.02
N SER A 507 -0.86 -10.14 25.39
CA SER A 507 -0.31 -11.33 26.05
C SER A 507 1.19 -11.55 25.85
N TYR A 508 1.75 -11.13 24.71
CA TYR A 508 3.14 -11.42 24.33
C TYR A 508 4.04 -10.20 24.34
N ASP A 509 3.53 -9.02 24.05
CA ASP A 509 4.35 -7.82 23.92
C ASP A 509 5.12 -7.46 25.21
N ALA A 510 4.44 -7.49 26.37
CA ALA A 510 5.07 -7.20 27.65
C ALA A 510 5.98 -8.33 28.18
N SER A 511 5.80 -9.56 27.69
CA SER A 511 6.47 -10.77 28.20
C SER A 511 7.62 -11.23 27.31
N GLU A 512 7.47 -11.12 25.99
CA GLU A 512 8.40 -11.56 24.95
C GLU A 512 8.91 -10.38 24.12
N GLY A 513 8.05 -9.41 23.78
CA GLY A 513 8.34 -8.43 22.74
C GLY A 513 8.41 -9.09 21.36
N SER A 514 8.90 -8.37 20.35
CA SER A 514 9.10 -8.92 19.00
C SER A 514 10.42 -8.49 18.38
N ASN A 515 10.81 -9.17 17.31
CA ASN A 515 12.05 -8.90 16.59
C ASN A 515 12.10 -7.51 15.95
N ILE A 516 10.96 -6.84 15.73
CA ILE A 516 10.90 -5.48 15.19
C ILE A 516 11.67 -4.47 16.05
N ASP A 517 11.64 -4.60 17.39
CA ASP A 517 12.30 -3.69 18.32
C ASP A 517 13.47 -4.38 19.06
N GLY A 518 14.06 -5.40 18.44
CA GLY A 518 15.14 -6.21 19.02
C GLY A 518 14.75 -6.93 20.32
N GLY A 519 13.46 -7.26 20.49
CA GLY A 519 12.93 -7.91 21.68
C GLY A 519 12.60 -6.97 22.84
N SER A 520 12.54 -5.65 22.59
CA SER A 520 12.07 -4.69 23.59
C SER A 520 10.63 -5.03 24.02
N LYS A 521 10.37 -4.99 25.34
CA LYS A 521 9.10 -5.45 25.93
C LYS A 521 8.26 -4.28 26.40
N GLY A 522 6.98 -4.21 26.00
CA GLY A 522 6.00 -3.26 26.53
C GLY A 522 6.32 -1.77 26.31
N SER A 523 7.24 -1.44 25.41
CA SER A 523 7.73 -0.08 25.20
C SER A 523 7.44 0.39 23.78
N HIS A 524 6.18 0.74 23.52
CA HIS A 524 5.76 1.44 22.31
C HIS A 524 5.72 2.93 22.66
N GLY A 525 6.62 3.72 22.08
CA GLY A 525 6.68 5.17 22.33
C GLY A 525 5.29 5.81 22.21
N ASP A 526 4.98 6.76 23.11
CA ASP A 526 3.69 7.45 23.29
C ASP A 526 2.61 7.16 22.21
N THR A 527 1.87 6.07 22.37
CA THR A 527 0.70 5.72 21.57
C THR A 527 -0.27 6.91 21.55
N LYS A 528 -0.49 7.54 20.40
CA LYS A 528 -1.57 8.53 20.22
C LYS A 528 -2.74 7.83 19.51
N PRO A 529 -3.88 7.62 20.18
CA PRO A 529 -5.08 7.10 19.51
C PRO A 529 -5.54 8.06 18.40
N ILE A 530 -5.98 7.52 17.27
CA ILE A 530 -6.68 8.31 16.24
C ILE A 530 -8.03 8.80 16.81
N GLN A 531 -8.28 10.11 16.74
CA GLN A 531 -9.65 10.63 16.83
C GLN A 531 -10.41 10.30 15.55
N SER A 532 -11.28 9.29 15.61
CA SER A 532 -12.25 9.00 14.54
C SER A 532 -13.15 10.24 14.31
N GLY A 533 -12.98 10.87 13.14
CA GLY A 533 -13.81 11.97 12.70
C GLY A 533 -15.17 11.46 12.21
N THR A 534 -16.16 11.37 13.09
CA THR A 534 -17.55 11.23 12.64
C THR A 534 -18.03 12.57 12.09
N THR A 535 -18.41 12.59 10.82
CA THR A 535 -19.00 13.75 10.17
C THR A 535 -20.32 14.15 10.83
N SER A 536 -20.40 15.39 11.29
CA SER A 536 -21.67 16.08 11.47
C SER A 536 -21.53 17.55 11.11
N ALA A 537 -22.33 17.96 10.13
CA ALA A 537 -22.43 19.33 9.64
C ALA A 537 -22.80 20.29 10.78
N GLY A 538 -22.02 21.37 10.93
CA GLY A 538 -22.27 22.41 11.92
C GLY A 538 -21.70 23.76 11.48
N THR A 539 -22.61 24.68 11.18
CA THR A 539 -22.47 26.03 10.62
C THR A 539 -21.39 26.93 11.24
N THR A 540 -20.63 27.60 10.37
CA THR A 540 -19.67 28.68 10.68
C THR A 540 -20.34 29.87 11.38
N THR A 541 -19.72 30.41 12.43
CA THR A 541 -19.85 31.84 12.79
C THR A 541 -18.53 32.33 13.37
N THR A 542 -17.84 33.19 12.62
CA THR A 542 -16.61 33.86 13.03
C THR A 542 -16.94 35.00 13.99
N THR A 543 -16.20 35.16 15.08
CA THR A 543 -16.14 36.42 15.82
C THR A 543 -14.68 36.69 16.21
N THR A 544 -14.17 37.83 15.76
CA THR A 544 -12.80 38.30 16.01
C THR A 544 -12.74 39.02 17.36
N THR A 545 -11.93 38.54 18.29
CA THR A 545 -11.49 39.30 19.48
C THR A 545 -9.99 39.14 19.65
N THR A 546 -9.31 40.27 19.83
CA THR A 546 -7.87 40.38 20.14
C THR A 546 -7.55 39.57 21.41
N PRO A 547 -6.57 38.64 21.41
CA PRO A 547 -6.30 37.80 22.58
C PRO A 547 -5.59 38.57 23.70
N GLU A 548 -5.97 38.26 24.94
CA GLU A 548 -5.16 38.50 26.13
C GLU A 548 -3.83 37.74 25.99
N THR A 549 -2.74 38.31 26.49
CA THR A 549 -1.41 37.67 26.51
C THR A 549 -1.46 36.40 27.36
N VAL A 550 -1.35 35.25 26.71
CA VAL A 550 -1.24 33.93 27.34
C VAL A 550 0.24 33.66 27.66
N VAL A 551 0.55 33.34 28.92
CA VAL A 551 1.92 32.97 29.33
C VAL A 551 2.35 31.74 28.53
N GLY A 552 3.45 31.87 27.79
CA GLY A 552 3.97 30.86 26.88
C GLY A 552 3.50 30.96 25.42
N ASP A 553 2.62 31.89 25.05
CA ASP A 553 2.19 32.08 23.67
C ASP A 553 2.96 33.24 23.02
N ILE A 554 4.13 32.91 22.46
CA ILE A 554 4.98 33.88 21.73
C ILE A 554 4.34 34.21 20.38
N THR A 555 3.56 33.29 19.81
CA THR A 555 2.96 33.45 18.48
C THR A 555 1.72 34.33 18.45
N LEU A 556 1.11 34.60 19.60
CA LEU A 556 -0.18 35.27 19.78
C LEU A 556 -1.34 34.55 19.08
N ASP A 557 -1.27 33.21 18.99
CA ASP A 557 -2.29 32.37 18.37
C ASP A 557 -3.37 31.87 19.35
N GLY A 558 -3.22 32.21 20.64
CA GLY A 558 -4.12 31.85 21.74
C GLY A 558 -3.78 30.51 22.39
N THR A 559 -2.72 29.84 21.96
CA THR A 559 -2.29 28.53 22.49
C THR A 559 -0.80 28.48 22.77
N VAL A 560 -0.38 27.67 23.74
CA VAL A 560 1.03 27.36 23.98
C VAL A 560 1.35 26.04 23.28
N ASN A 561 2.15 26.09 22.22
CA ASN A 561 2.47 24.91 21.42
C ASN A 561 3.95 24.88 20.97
N VAL A 562 4.30 23.89 20.14
CA VAL A 562 5.68 23.69 19.67
C VAL A 562 6.22 24.86 18.86
N LYS A 563 5.36 25.67 18.21
CA LYS A 563 5.76 26.84 17.44
C LYS A 563 6.33 27.94 18.34
N ASP A 564 5.76 28.13 19.53
CA ASP A 564 6.29 29.06 20.54
C ASP A 564 7.66 28.60 21.02
N MET A 565 7.81 27.30 21.28
CA MET A 565 9.09 26.71 21.68
C MET A 565 10.16 26.85 20.58
N ILE A 566 9.81 26.67 19.31
CA ILE A 566 10.74 26.86 18.18
C ILE A 566 11.19 28.32 18.07
N LEU A 567 10.28 29.29 18.21
CA LEU A 567 10.64 30.71 18.20
C LEU A 567 11.57 31.07 19.35
N LEU A 568 11.35 30.49 20.54
CA LEU A 568 12.26 30.64 21.67
C LEU A 568 13.64 30.03 21.37
N ILE A 569 13.71 28.83 20.77
CA ILE A 569 14.99 28.22 20.36
C ILE A 569 15.74 29.11 19.35
N GLN A 570 15.06 29.65 18.35
CA GLN A 570 15.65 30.52 17.35
C GLN A 570 16.18 31.82 17.98
N TYR A 571 15.41 32.41 18.90
CA TYR A 571 15.81 33.60 19.66
C TYR A 571 17.06 33.33 20.52
N LEU A 572 17.09 32.21 21.26
CA LEU A 572 18.21 31.82 22.12
C LEU A 572 19.46 31.44 21.31
N SER A 573 19.29 30.98 20.08
CA SER A 573 20.39 30.64 19.16
C SER A 573 20.99 31.86 18.45
N GLY A 574 20.44 33.06 18.68
CA GLY A 574 20.90 34.31 18.07
C GLY A 574 20.52 34.46 16.60
N GLU A 575 19.59 33.66 16.10
CA GLU A 575 19.05 33.79 14.75
C GLU A 575 18.18 35.07 14.64
N LYS A 576 18.14 35.70 13.47
CA LYS A 576 17.26 36.85 13.24
C LYS A 576 15.82 36.36 13.14
N VAL A 577 15.03 36.57 14.20
CA VAL A 577 13.59 36.29 14.20
C VAL A 577 12.80 37.56 13.87
N ASP A 578 11.81 37.47 12.98
CA ASP A 578 10.86 38.57 12.75
C ASP A 578 9.95 38.75 13.97
N SER A 579 10.14 39.85 14.70
CA SER A 579 9.39 40.15 15.92
C SER A 579 8.01 40.74 15.65
N LYS A 580 7.61 40.95 14.38
CA LYS A 580 6.33 41.56 14.06
C LYS A 580 5.17 40.59 14.37
N GLY A 581 4.31 40.98 15.31
CA GLY A 581 3.16 40.17 15.73
C GLY A 581 3.54 39.00 16.64
N LYS A 582 4.68 39.07 17.32
CA LYS A 582 5.14 38.10 18.32
C LYS A 582 5.32 38.77 19.68
N ASP A 583 5.08 38.04 20.76
CA ASP A 583 5.33 38.50 22.12
C ASP A 583 6.37 37.62 22.83
N PHE A 584 7.64 37.94 22.62
CA PHE A 584 8.73 37.23 23.29
C PHE A 584 8.70 37.38 24.81
N LYS A 585 7.99 38.37 25.38
CA LYS A 585 7.83 38.45 26.84
C LYS A 585 6.97 37.33 27.40
N ALA A 586 6.05 36.78 26.60
CA ALA A 586 5.27 35.60 26.99
C ALA A 586 6.15 34.35 27.15
N GLY A 587 7.34 34.33 26.55
CA GLY A 587 8.28 33.21 26.63
C GLY A 587 9.05 33.11 27.95
N ASP A 588 8.99 34.13 28.82
CA ASP A 588 9.59 34.12 30.17
C ASP A 588 8.64 33.38 31.11
N VAL A 589 8.68 32.05 31.02
CA VAL A 589 7.68 31.17 31.64
C VAL A 589 8.04 30.79 33.06
N ASN A 590 9.24 31.13 33.53
CA ASN A 590 9.62 31.04 34.94
C ASN A 590 9.51 32.39 35.69
N GLY A 591 9.23 33.48 34.97
CA GLY A 591 9.05 34.83 35.52
C GLY A 591 10.32 35.47 36.06
N ASP A 592 11.51 35.02 35.64
CA ASP A 592 12.79 35.53 36.12
C ASP A 592 13.26 36.81 35.38
N GLY A 593 12.51 37.23 34.35
CA GLY A 593 12.78 38.40 33.53
C GLY A 593 13.77 38.15 32.39
N THR A 594 14.23 36.91 32.19
CA THR A 594 15.31 36.55 31.27
C THR A 594 14.98 35.30 30.46
N LEU A 595 14.73 35.47 29.15
CA LEU A 595 14.61 34.34 28.23
C LEU A 595 15.93 33.55 28.14
N ASN A 596 15.92 32.32 28.64
CA ASN A 596 17.10 31.46 28.62
C ASN A 596 16.74 29.96 28.52
N GLY A 597 17.74 29.10 28.68
CA GLY A 597 17.56 27.65 28.59
C GLY A 597 16.61 27.05 29.64
N LEU A 598 16.36 27.74 30.76
CA LEU A 598 15.40 27.33 31.78
C LEU A 598 13.96 27.47 31.30
N ASP A 599 13.63 28.56 30.60
CA ASP A 599 12.31 28.73 29.96
C ASP A 599 12.07 27.63 28.93
N LEU A 600 13.08 27.37 28.09
CA LEU A 600 13.01 26.31 27.09
C LEU A 600 12.79 24.93 27.72
N ALA A 601 13.41 24.66 28.87
CA ALA A 601 13.21 23.41 29.60
C ALA A 601 11.76 23.29 30.11
N LEU A 602 11.16 24.39 30.58
CA LEU A 602 9.77 24.41 31.04
C LEU A 602 8.78 24.27 29.89
N TYR A 603 9.04 24.87 28.71
CA TYR A 603 8.27 24.60 27.50
C TYR A 603 8.27 23.12 27.15
N ARG A 604 9.45 22.48 27.18
CA ARG A 604 9.54 21.02 26.95
C ARG A 604 8.73 20.24 27.97
N GLN A 605 8.75 20.62 29.24
CA GLN A 605 8.00 19.93 30.29
C GLN A 605 6.48 20.12 30.18
N VAL A 606 6.00 21.32 29.82
CA VAL A 606 4.56 21.58 29.60
C VAL A 606 4.08 20.87 28.34
N LEU A 607 4.81 20.96 27.23
CA LEU A 607 4.42 20.37 25.95
C LEU A 607 4.50 18.83 25.96
N SER A 608 5.40 18.24 26.74
CA SER A 608 5.44 16.80 27.01
C SER A 608 4.44 16.35 28.10
N LYS A 609 3.64 17.28 28.66
CA LYS A 609 2.72 17.04 29.78
C LYS A 609 3.39 16.50 31.05
N ALA A 610 4.72 16.62 31.17
CA ALA A 610 5.46 16.30 32.39
C ALA A 610 5.05 17.21 33.56
N ILE A 611 4.60 18.43 33.27
CA ILE A 611 3.91 19.33 34.21
C ILE A 611 2.63 19.87 33.57
N SER A 612 1.60 20.15 34.39
CA SER A 612 0.28 20.57 33.90
C SER A 612 0.18 22.03 33.45
N GLY A 613 1.25 22.81 33.60
CA GLY A 613 1.32 24.23 33.24
C GLY A 613 2.63 24.86 33.73
N PHE A 614 2.91 26.09 33.28
CA PHE A 614 4.12 26.80 33.70
C PHE A 614 4.09 27.17 35.19
N PRO A 615 5.24 27.14 35.87
CA PRO A 615 5.34 27.57 37.26
C PRO A 615 5.02 29.06 37.37
N SER A 616 4.11 29.41 38.28
CA SER A 616 3.65 30.79 38.54
C SER A 616 4.69 31.65 39.25
#